data_AF-A0A2D5PFN6-F1
#
_entry.id   AF-A0A2D5PFN6-F1
#
_cell.length_a   1.000
_cell.length_b   1.000
_cell.length_c   1.000
_cell.angle_alpha   90.00
_cell.angle_beta   90.00
_cell.angle_gamma   90.00
#
_symmetry.space_group_name_H-M   'P 1'
#
loop_
_entity.id
_entity.type
_entity.pdbx_description
1 polymer ?
#
loop_
_entity_poly.entity_id
_entity_poly.type
_entity_poly.pdbx_seq_one_letter_code
_entity_poly.pdbx_strand_id
1 'polypeptide(L)'
;MQQLISDIRRAMPLDEPYALLCQKQCVGCPKKLMEYLESELTGWESALQAGEQPSLGDINQLAKTSRKIYRVLQKNGLTPIPDKTSEG
;
A
#
# COMPACT_ATOMS: atom_id res chain seq x y z
N MET A 1 1.83 -6.10 -12.69
CA MET A 1 2.54 -5.72 -11.45
C MET A 1 2.86 -4.22 -11.40
N GLN A 2 3.57 -3.65 -12.38
CA GLN A 2 3.87 -2.21 -12.42
C GLN A 2 2.62 -1.32 -12.19
N GLN A 3 1.53 -1.59 -12.92
CA GLN A 3 0.27 -0.86 -12.74
C GLN A 3 -0.27 -0.99 -11.30
N LEU A 4 -0.28 -2.20 -10.75
CA LEU A 4 -0.75 -2.45 -9.38
C LEU A 4 0.09 -1.67 -8.36
N ILE A 5 1.42 -1.64 -8.50
CA ILE A 5 2.30 -0.87 -7.62
C ILE A 5 1.96 0.62 -7.70
N SER A 6 1.78 1.16 -8.92
CA SER A 6 1.38 2.56 -9.12
C SER A 6 0.03 2.88 -8.45
N ASP A 7 -0.96 2.00 -8.62
CA ASP A 7 -2.28 2.17 -8.01
C ASP A 7 -2.21 2.14 -6.48
N ILE A 8 -1.40 1.25 -5.90
CA ILE A 8 -1.19 1.17 -4.46
C ILE A 8 -0.51 2.45 -3.95
N ARG A 9 0.56 2.92 -4.61
CA ARG A 9 1.26 4.16 -4.21
C ARG A 9 0.33 5.38 -4.25
N ARG A 10 -0.60 5.43 -5.20
CA ARG A 10 -1.59 6.51 -5.30
C ARG A 10 -2.68 6.43 -4.23
N ALA A 11 -3.13 5.23 -3.88
CA ALA A 11 -4.21 5.03 -2.93
C ALA A 11 -3.74 5.09 -1.46
N MET A 12 -2.44 4.89 -1.21
CA MET A 12 -1.87 4.82 0.13
C MET A 12 -1.13 6.11 0.47
N PRO A 13 -1.23 6.60 1.72
CA PRO A 13 -0.51 7.79 2.19
C PRO A 13 0.94 7.43 2.55
N LEU A 14 1.71 6.86 1.62
CA LEU A 14 3.09 6.38 1.89
C LEU A 14 4.05 7.55 2.16
N ASP A 15 3.84 8.68 1.49
CA ASP A 15 4.69 9.87 1.59
C ASP A 15 4.24 10.84 2.70
N GLU A 16 3.13 10.54 3.39
CA GLU A 16 2.54 11.43 4.38
C GLU A 16 3.10 11.19 5.79
N PRO A 17 3.72 12.20 6.44
CA PRO A 17 4.38 12.02 7.73
C PRO A 17 3.41 11.61 8.83
N TYR A 18 2.13 11.97 8.73
CA TYR A 18 1.11 11.58 9.71
C TYR A 18 0.76 10.08 9.65
N ALA A 19 0.90 9.43 8.50
CA ALA A 19 0.68 7.99 8.34
C ALA A 19 1.80 7.15 8.99
N LEU A 20 2.94 7.78 9.26
CA LEU A 20 4.10 7.20 9.94
C LEU A 20 4.10 7.45 11.46
N LEU A 21 3.15 8.23 11.98
CA LEU A 21 3.06 8.52 13.41
C LEU A 21 2.47 7.33 14.18
N CYS A 22 3.20 6.89 15.20
CA CYS A 22 2.72 5.86 16.12
C CYS A 22 1.64 6.45 17.03
N GLN A 23 0.40 6.02 16.86
CA GLN A 23 -0.67 6.30 17.83
C GLN A 23 -0.58 5.25 18.95
N LYS A 24 -0.48 5.71 20.22
CA LYS A 24 -0.36 4.85 21.41
C LYS A 24 -1.48 3.80 21.52
N GLN A 25 -2.62 4.06 20.89
CA GLN A 25 -3.74 3.12 20.77
C GLN A 25 -4.15 3.05 19.30
N CYS A 26 -3.85 1.94 18.63
CA CYS A 26 -4.19 1.70 17.24
C CYS A 26 -4.71 0.27 17.05
N VAL A 27 -5.64 0.08 16.11
CA VAL A 27 -6.15 -1.25 15.75
C VAL A 27 -5.22 -1.84 14.70
N GLY A 28 -4.18 -2.52 15.16
CA GLY A 28 -3.05 -2.95 14.32
C GLY A 28 -2.17 -1.75 13.96
N CYS A 29 -0.87 -1.83 14.26
CA CYS A 29 0.05 -0.70 14.12
C CYS A 29 0.14 -0.25 12.65
N PRO A 30 -0.41 0.93 12.28
CA PRO A 30 -0.44 1.39 10.90
C PRO A 30 0.97 1.60 10.36
N LYS A 31 1.86 2.17 11.18
CA LYS A 31 3.28 2.37 10.84
C LYS A 31 3.95 1.08 10.37
N LYS A 32 3.85 0.00 11.15
CA LYS A 32 4.50 -1.28 10.81
C LYS A 32 3.91 -1.90 9.54
N LEU A 33 2.61 -1.73 9.33
CA LEU A 33 1.96 -2.21 8.10
C LEU A 33 2.39 -1.39 6.88
N MET A 34 2.56 -0.07 7.04
CA MET A 34 3.07 0.81 5.99
C MET A 34 4.52 0.48 5.64
N GLU A 35 5.40 0.32 6.63
CA GLU A 35 6.79 -0.11 6.42
C GLU A 35 6.87 -1.46 5.69
N TYR A 36 6.00 -2.40 6.06
CA TYR A 36 5.90 -3.68 5.36
C TYR A 36 5.45 -3.52 3.91
N LEU A 37 4.39 -2.72 3.67
CA LEU A 37 3.90 -2.47 2.32
C LEU A 37 4.96 -1.80 1.44
N GLU A 38 5.66 -0.80 1.97
CA GLU A 38 6.73 -0.10 1.27
C GLU A 38 7.88 -1.04 0.88
N SER A 39 8.24 -1.96 1.77
CA SER A 39 9.24 -3.00 1.51
C SER A 39 8.80 -3.93 0.37
N GLU A 40 7.52 -4.35 0.36
CA GLU A 40 6.97 -5.19 -0.71
C GLU A 40 6.97 -4.47 -2.06
N LEU A 41 6.57 -3.19 -2.11
CA LEU A 41 6.56 -2.40 -3.33
C LEU A 41 7.97 -2.23 -3.89
N THR A 42 8.92 -1.84 -3.04
CA THR A 42 10.33 -1.66 -3.42
C THR A 42 10.96 -2.96 -3.88
N GLY A 43 10.63 -4.08 -3.23
CA GLY A 43 11.06 -5.42 -3.64
C GLY A 43 10.57 -5.79 -5.03
N TRP A 44 9.28 -5.58 -5.31
CA TRP A 44 8.73 -5.85 -6.65
C TRP A 44 9.24 -4.88 -7.72
N GLU A 45 9.44 -3.60 -7.40
CA GLU A 45 10.07 -2.64 -8.32
C GLU A 45 11.48 -3.10 -8.72
N SER A 46 12.26 -3.58 -7.75
CA SER A 46 13.60 -4.10 -7.98
C SER A 46 13.59 -5.39 -8.81
N ALA A 47 12.70 -6.33 -8.50
CA ALA A 47 12.53 -7.58 -9.27
C ALA A 47 12.14 -7.29 -10.72
N LEU A 48 11.21 -6.35 -10.95
CA LEU A 48 10.81 -5.93 -12.29
C LEU A 48 11.95 -5.28 -13.07
N GLN A 49 12.79 -4.46 -12.41
CA GLN A 49 14.00 -3.88 -13.03
C GLN A 49 15.03 -4.96 -13.39
N ALA A 50 15.11 -6.04 -12.61
CA ALA A 50 15.94 -7.20 -12.91
C ALA A 50 15.36 -8.11 -14.02
N GLY A 51 14.17 -7.79 -14.55
CA GLY A 51 13.52 -8.57 -15.60
C GLY A 51 12.68 -9.74 -15.09
N GLU A 52 12.45 -9.85 -13.78
CA GLU A 52 11.57 -10.87 -13.22
C GLU A 52 10.11 -10.63 -13.62
N GLN A 53 9.43 -11.72 -14.01
CA GLN A 53 8.01 -11.68 -14.34
C GLN A 53 7.17 -12.22 -13.18
N PRO A 54 6.33 -11.39 -12.56
CA PRO A 54 5.46 -11.83 -11.48
C PRO A 54 4.38 -12.77 -11.99
N SER A 55 4.06 -13.78 -11.19
CA SER A 55 2.94 -14.66 -11.45
C SER A 55 1.60 -13.98 -11.13
N LEU A 56 0.50 -14.60 -11.60
CA LEU A 56 -0.85 -14.20 -11.17
C LEU A 56 -1.05 -14.35 -9.65
N GLY A 57 -0.35 -15.31 -9.04
CA GLY A 57 -0.36 -15.52 -7.58
C GLY A 57 0.22 -14.32 -6.84
N ASP A 58 1.38 -13.84 -7.30
CA ASP A 58 2.08 -12.68 -6.73
C ASP A 58 1.25 -11.41 -6.82
N ILE A 59 0.66 -11.14 -7.98
CA ILE A 59 -0.24 -10.01 -8.21
C ILE A 59 -1.42 -10.09 -7.24
N ASN A 60 -2.04 -11.26 -7.10
CA ASN A 60 -3.19 -11.45 -6.23
C ASN A 60 -2.81 -11.31 -4.74
N GLN A 61 -1.63 -11.80 -4.35
CA GLN A 61 -1.12 -11.68 -3.00
C GLN A 61 -0.86 -10.21 -2.63
N LEU A 62 -0.12 -9.47 -3.47
CA LEU A 62 0.15 -8.05 -3.24
C LEU A 62 -1.16 -7.23 -3.17
N ALA A 63 -2.10 -7.49 -4.08
CA ALA A 63 -3.41 -6.82 -4.06
C ALA A 63 -4.21 -7.11 -2.78
N LYS A 64 -4.24 -8.37 -2.32
CA LYS A 64 -4.93 -8.77 -1.08
C LYS A 64 -4.28 -8.14 0.14
N THR A 65 -2.96 -8.17 0.23
CA THR A 65 -2.19 -7.56 1.33
C THR A 65 -2.46 -6.06 1.38
N SER A 66 -2.34 -5.36 0.26
CA SER A 66 -2.59 -3.92 0.16
C SER A 66 -4.01 -3.55 0.59
N ARG A 67 -5.04 -4.29 0.15
CA ARG A 67 -6.43 -4.06 0.58
C ARG A 67 -6.64 -4.25 2.09
N LYS A 68 -5.96 -5.22 2.71
CA LYS A 68 -6.05 -5.44 4.16
C LYS A 68 -5.44 -4.26 4.91
N ILE A 69 -4.27 -3.78 4.47
CA ILE A 69 -3.58 -2.64 5.07
C ILE A 69 -4.42 -1.38 4.93
N TYR A 70 -4.99 -1.14 3.74
CA TYR A 70 -5.90 -0.02 3.50
C TYR A 70 -7.06 0.02 4.50
N ARG A 71 -7.71 -1.13 4.75
CA ARG A 71 -8.79 -1.24 5.75
C ARG A 71 -8.32 -0.94 7.17
N VAL A 72 -7.09 -1.30 7.52
CA VAL A 72 -6.52 -0.94 8.83
C VAL A 72 -6.31 0.58 8.92
N LEU A 73 -5.79 1.21 7.86
CA LEU A 73 -5.66 2.66 7.81
C LEU A 73 -7.03 3.36 7.95
N GLN A 74 -8.06 2.87 7.27
CA GLN A 74 -9.43 3.41 7.38
C GLN A 74 -9.93 3.37 8.83
N LYS A 75 -9.71 2.25 9.52
CA LYS A 75 -10.11 2.10 10.93
C LYS A 75 -9.35 3.02 11.88
N ASN A 76 -8.13 3.41 11.52
CA ASN A 76 -7.32 4.35 12.29
C ASN A 76 -7.49 5.81 11.81
N GLY A 77 -8.38 6.07 10.85
CA GLY A 77 -8.63 7.42 10.31
C GLY A 77 -7.49 8.00 9.48
N LEU A 78 -6.62 7.16 8.92
CA LEU A 78 -5.37 7.55 8.25
C LEU A 78 -5.43 7.55 6.73
N THR A 79 -6.54 7.14 6.10
CA THR A 79 -6.61 7.09 4.64
C THR A 79 -6.80 8.47 4.02
N PRO A 80 -6.08 8.80 2.94
CA PRO A 80 -6.46 9.92 2.10
C PRO A 80 -7.87 9.65 1.57
N ILE A 81 -8.73 10.65 1.65
CA ILE A 81 -10.09 10.58 1.08
C ILE A 81 -9.90 10.19 -0.39
N PRO A 82 -10.48 9.07 -0.88
CA PRO A 82 -10.41 8.78 -2.29
C PRO A 82 -11.13 9.91 -3.01
N ASP A 83 -10.37 10.70 -3.76
CA ASP A 83 -10.94 11.73 -4.63
C ASP A 83 -11.88 11.02 -5.61
N LYS A 84 -13.18 11.09 -5.32
CA LYS A 84 -14.22 10.59 -6.21
C LYS A 84 -14.38 11.58 -7.37
N THR A 85 -13.36 11.81 -8.19
CA THR A 85 -13.48 12.44 -9.51
C THR A 85 -12.20 12.11 -10.28
N SER A 86 -12.18 11.17 -11.22
CA SER A 86 -12.32 11.48 -12.64
C SER A 86 -12.31 10.18 -13.45
N GLU A 87 -13.49 9.60 -13.70
CA GLU A 87 -13.72 8.73 -14.87
C GLU A 87 -14.99 9.26 -15.56
N GLY A 88 -14.80 9.74 -16.79
CA GLY A 88 -15.84 9.84 -17.84
C GLY A 88 -16.81 11.00 -17.74
#